data_AF-A0A3M0KUP6-F1
#
_entry.id   AF-A0A3M0KUP6-F1
#
_cell.length_a   1.000
_cell.length_b   1.000
_cell.length_c   1.000
_cell.angle_alpha   90.00
_cell.angle_beta   90.00
_cell.angle_gamma   90.00
#
_symmetry.space_group_name_H-M   'P 1'
#
loop_
_entity.id
_entity.type
_entity.pdbx_description
1 polymer ?
#
loop_
_entity_poly.entity_id
_entity_poly.type
_entity_poly.pdbx_seq_one_letter_code
_entity_poly.pdbx_strand_id
1 'polypeptide(L)'
;MQQEEKEEEEREEEEGWRSSRKRRRSSERRHHVHPSLSGSAAPWRRQHRPHRIPQGYKNSPTKFGEQLAKDLESWEPPPGKGQLLQYVDDLLRATRTQDTCVDWTVSLLNFLGLQGYRVSQKKAQIVRQTVIYLGYEVSAGQRTLGQDRKEAIYQTLKPQTVKELRTF
;
A
#
# COMPACT_ATOMS: atom_id res chain seq x y z
N MET A 1 21.05 19.42 17.39
CA MET A 1 21.97 18.34 17.77
C MET A 1 21.32 16.96 17.68
N GLN A 2 20.38 16.55 18.54
CA GLN A 2 19.84 15.17 18.49
C GLN A 2 19.00 14.82 17.24
N GLN A 3 18.59 15.82 16.45
CA GLN A 3 17.78 15.62 15.24
C GLN A 3 18.64 15.49 13.97
N GLU A 4 19.87 16.02 13.99
CA GLU A 4 20.81 15.95 12.86
C GLU A 4 21.61 14.63 12.90
N GLU A 5 22.00 14.16 14.09
CA GLU A 5 22.66 12.84 14.25
C GLU A 5 21.77 11.70 13.75
N LYS A 6 20.45 11.81 13.93
CA LYS A 6 19.51 10.79 13.47
C LYS A 6 19.33 10.78 11.96
N GLU A 7 19.40 11.94 11.31
CA GLU A 7 19.37 12.04 9.84
C GLU A 7 20.69 11.58 9.20
N GLU A 8 21.81 11.74 9.90
CA GLU A 8 23.12 11.27 9.46
C GLU A 8 23.25 9.75 9.59
N GLU A 9 22.79 9.17 10.70
CA GLU A 9 22.70 7.72 10.91
C GLU A 9 21.77 7.04 9.87
N GLU A 10 20.64 7.67 9.53
CA GLU A 10 19.72 7.20 8.47
C GLU A 10 20.35 7.25 7.06
N ARG A 11 21.25 8.20 6.79
CA ARG A 11 22.01 8.24 5.52
C ARG A 11 23.08 7.15 5.45
N GLU A 12 23.81 6.93 6.55
CA GLU A 12 24.84 5.89 6.59
C GLU A 12 24.25 4.48 6.48
N GLU A 13 23.06 4.22 7.06
CA GLU A 13 22.34 2.96 6.85
C GLU A 13 21.90 2.79 5.38
N GLU A 14 21.31 3.81 4.75
CA GLU A 14 20.90 3.74 3.33
C GLU A 14 22.08 3.47 2.39
N GLU A 15 23.24 4.09 2.65
CA GLU A 15 24.46 3.84 1.89
C GLU A 15 25.06 2.45 2.15
N GLY A 16 25.02 1.98 3.39
CA GLY A 16 25.41 0.62 3.78
C GLY A 16 24.61 -0.46 3.04
N TRP A 17 23.29 -0.26 2.94
CA TRP A 17 22.40 -1.15 2.18
C TRP A 17 22.65 -1.07 0.66
N ARG A 18 22.97 0.11 0.11
CA ARG A 18 23.34 0.28 -1.32
C ARG A 18 24.68 -0.38 -1.65
N SER A 19 25.66 -0.30 -0.75
CA SER A 19 26.98 -0.94 -0.89
C SER A 19 26.91 -2.47 -0.79
N SER A 20 26.09 -3.00 0.13
CA SER A 20 25.83 -4.45 0.25
C SER A 20 25.14 -5.05 -0.99
N ARG A 21 24.23 -4.29 -1.64
CA ARG A 21 23.64 -4.70 -2.93
C ARG A 21 24.65 -4.69 -4.09
N LYS A 22 25.68 -3.84 -4.05
CA LYS A 22 26.73 -3.80 -5.08
C LYS A 22 27.76 -4.93 -4.92
N ARG A 23 28.16 -5.28 -3.68
CA ARG A 23 29.18 -6.32 -3.45
C ARG A 23 28.71 -7.74 -3.78
N ARG A 24 27.41 -8.06 -3.67
CA ARG A 24 26.87 -9.38 -4.08
C ARG A 24 26.71 -9.55 -5.61
N ARG A 25 27.04 -8.54 -6.42
CA ARG A 25 27.01 -8.62 -7.89
C ARG A 25 28.38 -8.79 -8.55
N SER A 26 29.48 -8.89 -7.79
CA SER A 26 30.84 -8.86 -8.36
C SER A 26 31.60 -10.20 -8.35
N SER A 27 31.02 -11.29 -7.87
CA SER A 27 31.66 -12.60 -7.92
C SER A 27 30.69 -13.61 -8.52
N GLU A 28 30.74 -13.78 -9.84
CA GLU A 28 30.55 -15.07 -10.50
C GLU A 28 30.82 -14.92 -12.01
N ARG A 29 31.79 -15.68 -12.52
CA ARG A 29 32.08 -16.03 -13.93
C ARG A 29 32.80 -15.02 -14.81
N ARG A 30 34.13 -15.09 -14.75
CA ARG A 30 34.99 -14.90 -15.92
C ARG A 30 34.75 -16.07 -16.87
N HIS A 31 34.18 -15.81 -18.04
CA HIS A 31 34.37 -16.67 -19.21
C HIS A 31 35.30 -15.92 -20.17
N HIS A 32 36.44 -16.52 -20.47
CA HIS A 32 37.31 -16.07 -21.56
C HIS A 32 36.54 -16.16 -22.88
N VAL A 33 36.43 -15.04 -23.60
CA VAL A 33 35.93 -15.01 -24.97
C VAL A 33 37.03 -14.41 -25.85
N HIS A 34 37.49 -15.20 -26.81
CA HIS A 34 38.39 -14.78 -27.87
C HIS A 34 37.59 -13.99 -28.92
N PRO A 35 38.04 -12.84 -29.44
CA PRO A 35 37.25 -12.10 -30.42
C PRO A 35 37.71 -12.45 -31.84
N SER A 36 36.86 -13.12 -32.60
CA SER A 36 36.94 -13.02 -34.06
C SER A 36 35.62 -13.39 -34.75
N LEU A 37 35.13 -12.43 -35.51
CA LEU A 37 34.28 -12.52 -36.71
C LEU A 37 32.75 -12.61 -36.55
N SER A 38 32.15 -11.48 -36.93
CA SER A 38 31.01 -11.31 -37.86
C SER A 38 29.74 -12.12 -37.62
N GLY A 39 28.68 -11.40 -37.25
CA GLY A 39 27.31 -11.86 -37.40
C GLY A 39 26.34 -10.91 -36.71
N SER A 40 25.58 -10.17 -37.50
CA SER A 40 24.48 -9.30 -37.07
C SER A 40 23.49 -10.07 -36.17
N ALA A 41 23.66 -9.98 -34.85
CA ALA A 41 22.68 -10.48 -33.88
C ALA A 41 21.91 -9.30 -33.30
N ALA A 42 20.63 -9.20 -33.67
CA ALA A 42 19.72 -8.21 -33.12
C ALA A 42 19.73 -8.26 -31.57
N PRO A 43 19.81 -7.12 -30.86
CA PRO A 43 19.86 -7.10 -29.42
C PRO A 43 18.47 -7.43 -28.89
N TRP A 44 18.20 -8.72 -28.65
CA TRP A 44 16.95 -9.16 -28.04
C TRP A 44 16.76 -8.44 -26.71
N ARG A 45 15.72 -7.61 -26.67
CA ARG A 45 15.27 -6.86 -25.50
C ARG A 45 14.98 -7.87 -24.39
N ARG A 46 15.70 -7.80 -23.26
CA ARG A 46 15.44 -8.69 -22.11
C ARG A 46 13.98 -8.53 -21.68
N GLN A 47 13.17 -9.57 -21.89
CA GLN A 47 11.78 -9.56 -21.48
C GLN A 47 11.71 -9.95 -19.99
N HIS A 48 11.16 -9.06 -19.17
CA HIS A 48 10.94 -9.31 -17.75
C HIS A 48 9.47 -9.65 -17.51
N ARG A 49 9.20 -10.77 -16.83
CA ARG A 49 7.85 -11.13 -16.38
C ARG A 49 7.68 -10.71 -14.91
N PRO A 50 6.63 -9.94 -14.57
CA PRO A 50 6.33 -9.61 -13.18
C PRO A 50 5.96 -10.88 -12.39
N HIS A 51 6.48 -11.01 -11.17
CA HIS A 51 6.10 -12.06 -10.21
C HIS A 51 4.98 -11.61 -9.25
N ARG A 52 4.60 -10.31 -9.34
CA ARG A 52 3.49 -9.70 -8.61
C ARG A 52 2.56 -9.05 -9.62
N ILE A 53 1.32 -8.81 -9.22
CA ILE A 53 0.34 -8.11 -10.06
C ILE A 53 0.90 -6.72 -10.40
N PRO A 54 1.03 -6.35 -11.69
CA PRO A 54 1.63 -5.09 -12.09
C PRO A 54 0.68 -3.91 -11.81
N GLN A 55 1.25 -2.78 -11.39
CA GLN A 55 0.49 -1.54 -11.24
C GLN A 55 -0.09 -1.11 -12.59
N GLY A 56 -1.36 -0.70 -12.60
CA GLY A 56 -2.08 -0.31 -13.82
C GLY A 56 -2.79 -1.46 -14.55
N TYR A 57 -2.64 -2.72 -14.12
CA TYR A 57 -3.50 -3.78 -14.64
C TYR A 57 -4.94 -3.59 -14.15
N LYS A 58 -5.89 -3.49 -15.08
CA LYS A 58 -7.29 -3.11 -14.83
C LYS A 58 -8.01 -3.93 -13.75
N ASN A 59 -7.69 -5.21 -13.61
CA ASN A 59 -8.35 -6.10 -12.65
C ASN A 59 -7.55 -6.27 -11.34
N SER A 60 -6.45 -5.53 -11.16
CA SER A 60 -5.64 -5.61 -9.93
C SER A 60 -6.44 -5.26 -8.68
N PRO A 61 -7.24 -4.17 -8.65
CA PRO A 61 -8.02 -3.82 -7.47
C PRO A 61 -9.01 -4.93 -7.09
N THR A 62 -9.74 -5.47 -8.07
CA THR A 62 -10.68 -6.56 -7.85
C THR A 62 -9.99 -7.80 -7.31
N LYS A 63 -8.91 -8.26 -7.96
CA LYS A 63 -8.17 -9.45 -7.53
C LYS A 63 -7.58 -9.31 -6.13
N PHE A 64 -7.02 -8.13 -5.81
CA PHE A 64 -6.47 -7.87 -4.49
C PHE A 64 -7.56 -7.84 -3.43
N GLY A 65 -8.64 -7.10 -3.68
CA GLY A 65 -9.77 -7.00 -2.76
C GLY A 65 -10.41 -8.35 -2.47
N GLU A 66 -10.62 -9.19 -3.50
CA GLU A 66 -11.14 -10.55 -3.34
C GLU A 66 -10.21 -11.45 -2.52
N GLN A 67 -8.90 -11.39 -2.76
CA GLN A 67 -7.96 -12.20 -1.98
C GLN A 67 -7.91 -11.76 -0.52
N LEU A 68 -7.82 -10.45 -0.26
CA LEU A 68 -7.81 -9.92 1.09
C LEU A 68 -9.14 -10.24 1.82
N ALA A 69 -10.28 -10.20 1.12
CA ALA A 69 -11.56 -10.57 1.70
C ALA A 69 -11.58 -12.04 2.15
N LYS A 70 -11.11 -12.96 1.28
CA LYS A 70 -11.01 -14.39 1.61
C LYS A 70 -10.09 -14.64 2.79
N ASP A 71 -8.97 -13.95 2.86
CA ASP A 71 -8.06 -14.10 4.00
C ASP A 71 -8.75 -13.60 5.28
N LEU A 72 -9.43 -12.44 5.22
CA LEU A 72 -10.17 -11.87 6.36
C LEU A 72 -11.35 -12.74 6.83
N GLU A 73 -11.92 -13.61 6.00
CA GLU A 73 -12.93 -14.60 6.44
C GLU A 73 -12.36 -15.59 7.47
N SER A 74 -11.03 -15.85 7.44
CA SER A 74 -10.34 -16.70 8.41
C SER A 74 -9.88 -15.95 9.66
N TRP A 75 -10.02 -14.62 9.70
CA TRP A 75 -9.61 -13.83 10.85
C TRP A 75 -10.67 -13.92 11.96
N GLU A 76 -10.25 -14.41 13.13
CA GLU A 76 -11.09 -14.47 14.32
C GLU A 76 -10.86 -13.22 15.19
N PRO A 77 -11.86 -12.32 15.29
CA PRO A 77 -11.72 -11.12 16.11
C PRO A 77 -11.74 -11.48 17.61
N PRO A 78 -11.02 -10.71 18.46
CA PRO A 78 -11.12 -10.86 19.91
C PRO A 78 -12.56 -10.65 20.42
N PRO A 79 -12.89 -11.16 21.62
CA PRO A 79 -14.21 -10.97 22.23
C PRO A 79 -14.62 -9.49 22.27
N GLY A 80 -15.91 -9.23 21.98
CA GLY A 80 -16.47 -7.89 21.97
C GLY A 80 -17.33 -7.63 20.74
N LYS A 81 -18.26 -6.66 20.84
CA LYS A 81 -19.10 -6.26 19.71
C LYS A 81 -18.32 -5.29 18.82
N GLY A 82 -18.09 -5.69 17.57
CA GLY A 82 -17.46 -4.86 16.55
C GLY A 82 -17.80 -5.29 15.13
N GLN A 83 -17.41 -4.47 14.17
CA GLN A 83 -17.57 -4.71 12.74
C GLN A 83 -16.28 -4.33 12.02
N LEU A 84 -15.87 -5.17 11.05
CA LEU A 84 -14.85 -4.84 10.07
C LEU A 84 -15.53 -4.58 8.71
N LEU A 85 -15.12 -3.51 8.05
CA LEU A 85 -15.51 -3.12 6.71
C LEU A 85 -14.27 -3.06 5.83
N GLN A 86 -14.39 -3.54 4.61
CA GLN A 86 -13.32 -3.59 3.62
C GLN A 86 -13.77 -2.93 2.31
N TYR A 87 -12.87 -2.15 1.70
CA TYR A 87 -12.97 -1.72 0.32
C TYR A 87 -11.60 -1.82 -0.34
N VAL A 88 -11.42 -2.82 -1.22
CA VAL A 88 -10.12 -3.12 -1.85
C VAL A 88 -9.01 -3.25 -0.79
N ASP A 89 -8.14 -2.23 -0.65
CA ASP A 89 -7.04 -2.15 0.31
C ASP A 89 -7.33 -1.30 1.56
N ASP A 90 -8.45 -0.58 1.59
CA ASP A 90 -8.88 0.20 2.75
C ASP A 90 -9.69 -0.66 3.73
N LEU A 91 -9.31 -0.60 5.00
CA LEU A 91 -9.99 -1.32 6.10
C LEU A 91 -10.46 -0.34 7.18
N LEU A 92 -11.73 -0.49 7.59
CA LEU A 92 -12.32 0.23 8.71
C LEU A 92 -12.86 -0.74 9.75
N ARG A 93 -12.40 -0.61 10.98
CA ARG A 93 -12.94 -1.34 12.14
C ARG A 93 -13.71 -0.39 13.04
N ALA A 94 -14.82 -0.87 13.59
CA ALA A 94 -15.63 -0.14 14.55
C ALA A 94 -16.00 -1.05 15.72
N THR A 95 -15.75 -0.62 16.94
CA THR A 95 -16.12 -1.33 18.17
C THR A 95 -16.88 -0.39 19.10
N ARG A 96 -17.56 -0.93 20.12
CA ARG A 96 -18.34 -0.12 21.07
C ARG A 96 -17.48 0.66 22.07
N THR A 97 -16.35 0.10 22.48
CA THR A 97 -15.47 0.70 23.50
C THR A 97 -14.06 0.87 22.96
N GLN A 98 -13.31 1.77 23.57
CA GLN A 98 -11.92 2.02 23.21
C GLN A 98 -11.03 0.79 23.49
N ASP A 99 -11.21 0.13 24.62
CA ASP A 99 -10.41 -1.05 25.00
C ASP A 99 -10.58 -2.18 23.98
N THR A 100 -11.84 -2.50 23.63
CA THR A 100 -12.12 -3.47 22.56
C THR A 100 -11.55 -3.03 21.21
N CYS A 101 -11.49 -1.73 20.93
CA CYS A 101 -10.87 -1.20 19.71
C CYS A 101 -9.35 -1.47 19.71
N VAL A 102 -8.68 -1.32 20.85
CA VAL A 102 -7.24 -1.62 20.99
C VAL A 102 -7.00 -3.11 20.72
N ASP A 103 -7.73 -4.00 21.39
CA ASP A 103 -7.57 -5.45 21.23
C ASP A 103 -7.80 -5.89 19.78
N TRP A 104 -8.89 -5.40 19.17
CA TRP A 104 -9.20 -5.64 17.76
C TRP A 104 -8.11 -5.11 16.84
N THR A 105 -7.54 -3.94 17.14
CA THR A 105 -6.44 -3.36 16.37
C THR A 105 -5.23 -4.27 16.38
N VAL A 106 -4.79 -4.70 17.57
CA VAL A 106 -3.60 -5.54 17.73
C VAL A 106 -3.79 -6.87 17.02
N SER A 107 -4.93 -7.53 17.24
CA SER A 107 -5.24 -8.80 16.57
C SER A 107 -5.24 -8.66 15.04
N LEU A 108 -5.93 -7.65 14.50
CA LEU A 108 -6.01 -7.44 13.06
C LEU A 108 -4.64 -7.14 12.44
N LEU A 109 -3.82 -6.30 13.07
CA LEU A 109 -2.48 -5.96 12.55
C LEU A 109 -1.55 -7.17 12.57
N ASN A 110 -1.61 -8.00 13.62
CA ASN A 110 -0.86 -9.25 13.68
C ASN A 110 -1.30 -10.22 12.59
N PHE A 111 -2.61 -10.41 12.42
CA PHE A 111 -3.16 -11.24 11.35
C PHE A 111 -2.69 -10.78 9.96
N LEU A 112 -2.83 -9.49 9.64
CA LEU A 112 -2.39 -8.93 8.37
C LEU A 112 -0.89 -9.12 8.14
N GLY A 113 -0.08 -8.93 9.19
CA GLY A 113 1.37 -9.17 9.12
C GLY A 113 1.73 -10.62 8.85
N LEU A 114 1.02 -11.57 9.49
CA LEU A 114 1.21 -13.01 9.26
C LEU A 114 0.82 -13.44 7.84
N GLN A 115 -0.23 -12.84 7.26
CA GLN A 115 -0.61 -13.04 5.86
C GLN A 115 0.34 -12.33 4.87
N GLY A 116 1.31 -11.55 5.35
CA GLY A 116 2.30 -10.86 4.54
C GLY A 116 1.84 -9.50 3.98
N TYR A 117 0.69 -8.99 4.43
CA TYR A 117 0.24 -7.65 4.11
C TYR A 117 1.03 -6.59 4.89
N ARG A 118 1.11 -5.39 4.33
CA ARG A 118 1.77 -4.24 4.96
C ARG A 118 0.76 -3.12 5.13
N VAL A 119 0.70 -2.56 6.34
CA VAL A 119 -0.17 -1.43 6.68
C VAL A 119 0.67 -0.16 6.74
N SER A 120 0.17 0.94 6.18
CA SER A 120 0.86 2.22 6.21
C SER A 120 0.74 2.87 7.59
N GLN A 121 1.83 2.90 8.36
CA GLN A 121 1.86 3.55 9.68
C GLN A 121 1.49 5.03 9.60
N LYS A 122 1.99 5.75 8.59
CA LYS A 122 1.71 7.18 8.38
C LYS A 122 0.22 7.48 8.14
N LYS A 123 -0.50 6.57 7.46
CA LYS A 123 -1.91 6.77 7.10
C LYS A 123 -2.88 6.10 8.07
N ALA A 124 -2.39 5.19 8.92
CA ALA A 124 -3.24 4.44 9.84
C ALA A 124 -3.87 5.37 10.88
N GLN A 125 -5.19 5.31 10.99
CA GLN A 125 -5.95 6.02 12.01
C GLN A 125 -6.27 5.05 13.14
N ILE A 126 -5.40 5.00 14.15
CA ILE A 126 -5.46 3.99 15.22
C ILE A 126 -6.30 4.50 16.39
N VAL A 127 -7.33 3.73 16.76
CA VAL A 127 -8.18 3.92 17.95
C VAL A 127 -8.64 5.38 18.12
N ARG A 128 -9.38 5.87 17.13
CA ARG A 128 -9.96 7.22 17.12
C ARG A 128 -11.48 7.17 17.15
N GLN A 129 -12.09 8.18 17.77
CA GLN A 129 -13.55 8.36 17.76
C GLN A 129 -14.07 8.83 16.39
N THR A 130 -13.26 9.61 15.67
CA THR A 130 -13.55 10.12 14.33
C THR A 130 -12.44 9.69 13.38
N VAL A 131 -12.82 9.14 12.22
CA VAL A 131 -11.90 8.67 11.19
C VAL A 131 -12.35 9.07 9.79
N ILE A 132 -11.39 9.23 8.88
CA ILE A 132 -11.65 9.37 7.45
C ILE A 132 -11.61 7.99 6.79
N TYR A 133 -12.69 7.60 6.12
CA TYR A 133 -12.79 6.34 5.36
C TYR A 133 -13.49 6.61 4.01
N LEU A 134 -12.82 6.28 2.90
CA LEU A 134 -13.32 6.48 1.53
C LEU A 134 -13.81 7.91 1.23
N GLY A 135 -13.12 8.90 1.81
CA GLY A 135 -13.48 10.32 1.67
C GLY A 135 -14.70 10.75 2.49
N TYR A 136 -15.12 9.95 3.47
CA TYR A 136 -16.12 10.33 4.47
C TYR A 136 -15.49 10.47 5.84
N GLU A 137 -15.93 11.45 6.60
CA GLU A 137 -15.69 11.51 8.03
C GLU A 137 -16.77 10.69 8.74
N VAL A 138 -16.33 9.72 9.56
CA VAL A 138 -17.18 8.79 10.28
C VAL A 138 -16.95 8.98 11.78
N SER A 139 -18.00 9.27 12.53
CA SER A 139 -17.96 9.48 13.97
C SER A 139 -19.28 9.05 14.62
N ALA A 140 -19.23 8.33 15.75
CA ALA A 140 -20.38 8.04 16.63
C ALA A 140 -21.76 7.81 15.94
N GLY A 141 -21.81 7.02 14.86
CA GLY A 141 -23.06 6.70 14.13
C GLY A 141 -23.51 7.75 13.10
N GLN A 142 -22.73 8.82 12.93
CA GLN A 142 -22.86 9.83 11.88
C GLN A 142 -21.83 9.60 10.78
N ARG A 143 -22.16 10.08 9.57
CA ARG A 143 -21.25 10.07 8.41
C ARG A 143 -21.45 11.35 7.60
N THR A 144 -20.37 12.10 7.39
CA THR A 144 -20.39 13.32 6.55
C THR A 144 -19.34 13.22 5.45
N LEU A 145 -19.52 13.99 4.37
CA LEU A 145 -18.52 14.04 3.30
C LEU A 145 -17.27 14.75 3.82
N GLY A 146 -16.09 14.13 3.64
CA GLY A 146 -14.81 14.68 4.09
C GLY A 146 -14.48 15.99 3.37
N GLN A 147 -13.75 16.87 4.05
CA GLN A 147 -13.44 18.21 3.55
C GLN A 147 -12.67 18.15 2.22
N ASP A 148 -11.61 17.33 2.13
CA ASP A 148 -10.83 17.15 0.90
C ASP A 148 -11.69 16.72 -0.29
N ARG A 149 -12.70 15.88 -0.04
CA ARG A 149 -13.61 15.41 -1.09
C ARG A 149 -14.56 16.52 -1.55
N LYS A 150 -15.03 17.38 -0.64
CA LYS A 150 -15.79 18.58 -0.99
C LYS A 150 -14.94 19.54 -1.82
N GLU A 151 -13.73 19.80 -1.36
CA GLU A 151 -12.79 20.70 -2.03
C GLU A 151 -12.42 20.22 -3.43
N ALA A 152 -12.17 18.92 -3.60
CA ALA A 152 -11.92 18.35 -4.92
C ALA A 152 -13.07 18.61 -5.91
N ILE A 153 -14.33 18.52 -5.44
CA ILE A 153 -15.51 18.82 -6.26
C ILE A 153 -15.59 20.33 -6.56
N TYR A 154 -15.41 21.19 -5.55
CA TYR A 154 -15.47 22.64 -5.73
C TYR A 154 -14.36 23.18 -6.66
N GLN A 155 -13.18 22.57 -6.65
CA GLN A 155 -12.06 22.95 -7.50
C GLN A 155 -12.13 22.33 -8.91
N THR A 156 -13.11 21.45 -9.16
CA THR A 156 -13.28 20.88 -10.50
C THR A 156 -13.73 21.96 -11.47
N LEU A 157 -12.96 22.14 -12.55
CA LEU A 157 -13.27 23.12 -13.58
C LEU A 157 -14.60 22.80 -14.26
N LYS A 158 -15.30 23.85 -14.72
CA LYS A 158 -16.52 23.68 -15.49
C LYS A 158 -16.24 22.83 -16.74
N PRO A 159 -16.91 21.68 -16.92
CA PRO A 159 -16.68 20.80 -18.06
C PRO A 159 -16.97 21.53 -19.37
N GLN A 160 -16.06 21.40 -20.34
CA GLN A 160 -16.16 21.99 -21.67
C GLN A 160 -16.57 20.95 -22.73
N THR A 161 -16.37 19.66 -22.44
CA THR A 161 -16.67 18.57 -23.37
C THR A 161 -17.72 17.60 -22.81
N VAL A 162 -18.42 16.87 -23.71
CA VAL A 162 -19.37 15.82 -23.32
C VAL A 162 -18.68 14.73 -22.48
N LYS A 163 -17.42 14.43 -22.76
CA LYS A 163 -16.65 13.42 -22.01
C LYS A 163 -16.37 13.90 -20.57
N GLU A 164 -15.98 15.17 -20.40
CA GLU A 164 -15.79 15.77 -19.08
C GLU A 164 -17.11 15.85 -18.31
N LEU A 165 -18.20 16.26 -18.97
CA LEU A 165 -19.52 16.33 -18.35
C LEU A 165 -20.03 14.96 -17.88
N ARG A 166 -19.68 13.87 -18.58
CA ARG A 166 -20.02 12.50 -18.14
C ARG A 166 -19.16 12.02 -16.96
N THR A 167 -18.01 12.66 -16.73
CA THR A 167 -17.08 12.31 -15.65
C THR A 167 -17.36 13.13 -14.38
N PHE A 168 -17.88 14.35 -14.53
CA PHE A 168 -18.34 15.24 -13.46
C PHE A 168 -19.66 14.74 -12.84
#